data_AF-A0A2V9BUF1-F1
#
_entry.id   AF-A0A2V9BUF1-F1
#
_cell.length_a   1.000
_cell.length_b   1.000
_cell.length_c   1.000
_cell.angle_alpha   90.00
_cell.angle_beta   90.00
_cell.angle_gamma   90.00
#
_symmetry.space_group_name_H-M   'P 1'
#
loop_
_entity.id
_entity.type
_entity.pdbx_description
1 polymer ?
#
loop_
_entity_poly.entity_id
_entity_poly.type
_entity_poly.pdbx_seq_one_letter_code
_entity_poly.pdbx_strand_id
1 'polypeptide(L)'
;MAQSLISAKSGAREITLTVQIWREDGAYVAYAPELDVSSCGNSLRQSKARLRQAVGLFLEEAARRGTLENILAEAGFEKRGNTYRARRILAKEKIRLAVPLAS
;
A
#
# COMPACT_ATOMS: atom_id res chain seq x y z
N MET A 1 11.03 17.87 14.12
CA MET A 1 10.96 18.19 12.68
C MET A 1 11.88 17.25 11.93
N ALA A 2 11.34 16.43 11.03
CA ALA A 2 12.15 15.60 10.13
C ALA A 2 11.32 15.27 8.88
N GLN A 3 11.10 16.28 8.04
CA GLN A 3 10.81 16.05 6.63
C GLN A 3 12.14 16.22 5.88
N SER A 4 12.70 15.12 5.44
CA SER A 4 13.52 15.10 4.24
C SER A 4 13.33 13.75 3.60
N LEU A 5 12.29 13.70 2.76
CA LEU A 5 12.08 12.63 1.81
C LEU A 5 13.04 12.89 0.65
N ILE A 6 13.96 11.95 0.45
CA ILE A 6 14.49 11.46 -0.82
C ILE A 6 14.35 12.47 -1.96
N SER A 7 15.47 13.12 -2.29
CA SER A 7 15.70 13.89 -3.50
C SER A 7 15.00 13.25 -4.70
N ALA A 8 13.95 13.91 -5.20
CA ALA A 8 13.25 13.53 -6.40
C ALA A 8 14.22 13.62 -7.58
N LYS A 9 14.73 12.46 -8.05
CA LYS A 9 15.23 12.36 -9.42
C LYS A 9 14.06 12.69 -10.35
N SER A 10 14.30 13.65 -11.25
CA SER A 10 13.38 14.08 -12.30
C SER A 10 12.77 12.88 -13.04
N GLY A 11 11.53 12.52 -12.70
CA GLY A 11 10.79 11.41 -13.32
C GLY A 11 10.05 10.48 -12.33
N ALA A 12 10.39 10.47 -11.04
CA ALA A 12 9.72 9.62 -10.06
C ALA A 12 8.30 10.14 -9.75
N ARG A 13 7.29 9.25 -9.85
CA ARG A 13 5.90 9.54 -9.47
C ARG A 13 5.70 9.17 -8.00
N GLU A 14 5.17 10.10 -7.21
CA GLU A 14 4.86 9.84 -5.80
C GLU A 14 3.51 9.13 -5.66
N ILE A 15 3.44 8.21 -4.69
CA ILE A 15 2.23 7.50 -4.27
C ILE A 15 2.18 7.43 -2.74
N THR A 16 0.99 7.63 -2.18
CA THR A 16 0.73 7.52 -0.73
C THR A 16 -0.18 6.34 -0.47
N LEU A 17 0.21 5.47 0.46
CA LEU A 17 -0.51 4.25 0.83
C LEU A 17 -0.89 4.27 2.31
N THR A 18 -2.02 3.67 2.64
CA THR A 18 -2.36 3.31 4.01
C THR A 18 -1.48 2.16 4.47
N VAL A 19 -0.96 2.23 5.69
CA VAL A 19 -0.24 1.12 6.31
C VAL A 19 -0.98 0.70 7.57
N GLN A 20 -1.48 -0.53 7.56
CA GLN A 20 -2.08 -1.19 8.72
C GLN A 20 -1.03 -2.12 9.32
N ILE A 21 -0.87 -2.13 10.64
CA ILE A 21 0.08 -3.00 11.33
C ILE A 21 -0.60 -3.71 12.49
N TRP A 22 -0.48 -5.02 12.57
CA TRP A 22 -0.95 -5.85 13.69
C TRP A 22 0.11 -6.88 14.09
N ARG A 23 -0.18 -7.64 15.15
CA ARG A 23 0.64 -8.80 15.56
C ARG A 23 -0.03 -10.10 15.13
N GLU A 24 0.79 -11.01 14.64
CA GLU A 24 0.41 -12.35 14.20
C GLU A 24 1.58 -13.29 14.48
N ASP A 25 1.34 -14.41 15.15
CA ASP A 25 2.35 -15.46 15.45
C ASP A 25 3.71 -14.95 15.96
N GLY A 26 3.69 -13.96 16.86
CA GLY A 26 4.91 -13.36 17.44
C GLY A 26 5.65 -12.36 16.54
N ALA A 27 5.18 -12.13 15.32
CA ALA A 27 5.70 -11.12 14.39
C ALA A 27 4.79 -9.89 14.30
N TYR A 28 5.32 -8.79 13.76
CA TYR A 28 4.54 -7.63 13.32
C TYR A 28 4.30 -7.76 11.82
N VAL A 29 3.03 -7.77 11.40
CA VAL A 29 2.61 -7.76 10.00
C VAL A 29 2.22 -6.35 9.61
N ALA A 30 2.84 -5.81 8.58
CA ALA A 30 2.50 -4.53 7.97
C ALA A 30 1.87 -4.78 6.59
N TYR A 31 0.77 -4.10 6.31
CA TYR A 31 -0.08 -4.34 5.14
C TYR A 31 -0.51 -3.02 4.50
N ALA A 32 -0.44 -2.96 3.17
CA ALA A 32 -0.94 -1.89 2.32
C ALA A 32 -2.19 -2.36 1.58
N PRO A 33 -3.41 -2.07 2.09
CA PRO A 33 -4.66 -2.60 1.53
C PRO A 33 -4.92 -2.20 0.09
N GLU A 34 -4.44 -1.02 -0.33
CA GLU A 34 -4.69 -0.53 -1.67
C GLU A 34 -4.02 -1.39 -2.75
N LEU A 35 -2.91 -2.06 -2.45
CA LEU A 35 -2.18 -2.91 -3.41
C LEU A 35 -2.22 -4.39 -3.06
N ASP A 36 -2.92 -4.76 -1.97
CA ASP A 36 -2.90 -6.11 -1.39
C ASP A 36 -1.47 -6.65 -1.17
N VAL A 37 -0.58 -5.80 -0.63
CA VAL A 37 0.82 -6.16 -0.33
C VAL A 37 1.05 -6.14 1.17
N SER A 38 1.60 -7.23 1.70
CA SER A 38 2.01 -7.35 3.10
C SER A 38 3.50 -7.69 3.24
N SER A 39 4.04 -7.42 4.43
CA SER A 39 5.35 -7.90 4.85
C SER A 39 5.42 -7.97 6.37
N CYS A 40 6.37 -8.73 6.91
CA CYS A 40 6.48 -8.96 8.36
C CYS A 40 7.88 -8.65 8.91
N GLY A 41 7.95 -8.39 10.22
CA GLY A 41 9.22 -8.21 10.92
C GLY A 41 9.09 -8.30 12.43
N ASN A 42 10.22 -8.30 13.12
CA ASN A 42 10.35 -8.44 14.57
C ASN A 42 10.04 -7.13 15.33
N SER A 43 9.73 -6.04 14.62
CA SER A 43 9.33 -4.75 15.19
C SER A 43 8.46 -3.96 14.23
N LEU A 44 7.71 -2.97 14.75
CA LEU A 44 6.96 -2.00 13.95
C LEU A 44 7.83 -1.31 12.88
N ARG A 45 9.06 -0.95 13.23
CA ARG A 45 10.01 -0.30 12.30
C ARG A 45 10.44 -1.26 11.20
N GLN A 46 10.76 -2.50 11.56
CA GLN A 46 11.24 -3.49 10.60
C GLN A 46 10.13 -3.92 9.63
N SER A 47 8.93 -4.22 10.13
CA SER A 47 7.79 -4.61 9.27
C SER A 47 7.44 -3.50 8.29
N LYS A 48 7.40 -2.24 8.73
CA LYS A 48 7.17 -1.08 7.86
C LYS A 48 8.27 -0.86 6.83
N ALA A 49 9.54 -1.09 7.18
CA ALA A 49 10.65 -0.97 6.24
C ALA A 49 10.58 -2.05 5.15
N ARG A 50 10.28 -3.29 5.53
CA ARG A 50 10.12 -4.41 4.59
C ARG A 50 8.88 -4.25 3.72
N LEU A 51 7.77 -3.74 4.25
CA LEU A 51 6.60 -3.40 3.44
C LEU A 51 6.94 -2.37 2.36
N ARG A 52 7.71 -1.32 2.69
CA ARG A 52 8.14 -0.34 1.67
C ARG A 52 8.96 -0.97 0.55
N GLN A 53 9.86 -1.89 0.89
CA GLN A 53 10.64 -2.62 -0.12
C GLN A 53 9.74 -3.51 -0.98
N ALA A 54 8.83 -4.27 -0.36
CA ALA A 54 7.91 -5.15 -1.07
C ALA A 54 7.02 -4.37 -2.05
N VAL A 55 6.46 -3.24 -1.62
CA VAL A 55 5.69 -2.34 -2.48
C VAL A 55 6.55 -1.75 -3.60
N GLY A 56 7.78 -1.33 -3.31
CA GLY A 56 8.70 -0.81 -4.33
C GLY A 56 8.95 -1.83 -5.44
N LEU A 57 9.30 -3.07 -5.07
CA LEU A 57 9.51 -4.18 -6.01
C LEU A 57 8.24 -4.50 -6.81
N PHE A 58 7.07 -4.48 -6.15
CA PHE A 58 5.78 -4.70 -6.82
C PHE A 58 5.51 -3.63 -7.90
N LEU A 59 5.70 -2.34 -7.57
CA LEU A 59 5.47 -1.24 -8.50
C LEU A 59 6.47 -1.25 -9.66
N GLU A 60 7.75 -1.57 -9.38
CA GLU A 60 8.79 -1.74 -10.40
C GLU A 60 8.45 -2.87 -11.38
N GLU A 61 8.01 -4.03 -10.87
CA GLU A 61 7.64 -5.17 -11.68
C GLU A 61 6.38 -4.89 -12.51
N ALA A 62 5.37 -4.22 -11.94
CA ALA A 62 4.17 -3.78 -12.65
C ALA A 62 4.51 -2.78 -13.77
N ALA A 63 5.47 -1.87 -13.54
CA ALA A 63 5.95 -0.94 -14.56
C ALA A 63 6.67 -1.70 -15.69
N ARG A 64 7.54 -2.65 -15.34
CA ARG A 64 8.28 -3.48 -16.30
C ARG A 64 7.34 -4.32 -17.18
N ARG A 65 6.20 -4.76 -16.64
CA ARG A 65 5.16 -5.49 -17.37
C ARG A 65 4.20 -4.60 -18.15
N GLY A 66 4.28 -3.27 -18.01
CA GLY A 66 3.33 -2.35 -18.62
C GLY A 66 1.93 -2.38 -18.01
N THR A 67 1.76 -2.96 -16.81
CA THR A 67 0.46 -3.11 -16.13
C THR A 67 0.23 -2.09 -15.01
N LEU A 68 1.23 -1.27 -14.68
CA LEU A 68 1.19 -0.34 -13.56
C LEU A 68 -0.03 0.59 -13.57
N GLU A 69 -0.35 1.22 -14.70
CA GLU A 69 -1.46 2.20 -14.74
C GLU A 69 -2.82 1.53 -14.50
N ASN A 70 -3.03 0.31 -15.02
CA ASN A 70 -4.26 -0.45 -14.80
C ASN A 70 -4.38 -0.89 -13.33
N ILE A 71 -3.31 -1.44 -12.76
CA ILE A 71 -3.28 -1.87 -11.36
C ILE A 71 -3.58 -0.70 -10.43
N LEU A 72 -2.96 0.46 -10.67
CA LEU A 72 -3.20 1.65 -9.85
C LEU A 72 -4.64 2.17 -10.02
N ALA A 73 -5.22 2.12 -11.22
CA ALA A 73 -6.62 2.49 -11.42
C ALA A 73 -7.59 1.55 -10.68
N GLU A 74 -7.37 0.24 -10.74
CA GLU A 74 -8.16 -0.79 -10.05
C GLU A 74 -8.04 -0.67 -8.52
N ALA A 75 -6.84 -0.36 -8.04
CA ALA A 75 -6.54 -0.05 -6.64
C ALA A 75 -7.17 1.28 -6.15
N GLY A 76 -7.86 2.01 -7.02
CA GLY A 76 -8.55 3.25 -6.66
C GLY A 76 -7.62 4.47 -6.59
N PHE A 77 -6.49 4.46 -7.30
CA PHE A 77 -5.66 5.65 -7.47
C PHE A 77 -6.11 6.46 -8.69
N GLU A 78 -6.10 7.78 -8.52
CA GLU A 78 -6.28 8.73 -9.61
C GLU A 78 -4.92 9.33 -9.98
N LYS A 79 -4.61 9.35 -11.28
CA LYS A 79 -3.45 10.05 -11.82
C LYS A 79 -3.74 11.55 -11.85
N ARG A 80 -2.97 12.33 -11.10
CA ARG A 80 -3.04 13.81 -11.05
C ARG A 80 -1.67 14.35 -11.47
N GLY A 81 -1.55 14.66 -12.76
CA GLY A 81 -0.27 15.05 -13.36
C GLY A 81 0.77 13.94 -13.21
N ASN A 82 1.83 14.20 -12.44
CA ASN A 82 2.90 13.24 -12.18
C ASN A 82 2.77 12.51 -10.82
N THR A 83 1.60 12.56 -10.17
CA THR A 83 1.36 11.91 -8.87
C THR A 83 0.16 10.98 -8.93
N TYR A 84 0.17 9.93 -8.10
CA TYR A 84 -1.00 9.06 -7.88
C TYR A 84 -1.57 9.33 -6.49
N ARG A 85 -2.87 9.63 -6.43
CA ARG A 85 -3.58 9.85 -5.17
C ARG A 85 -4.66 8.80 -5.00
N ALA A 86 -4.67 8.13 -3.86
CA ALA A 86 -5.77 7.26 -3.48
C ALA A 86 -7.07 8.08 -3.43
N ARG A 87 -8.19 7.46 -3.80
CA ARG A 87 -9.52 8.05 -3.60
C ARG A 87 -9.71 8.46 -2.14
N ARG A 88 -10.28 9.64 -1.93
CA ARG A 88 -10.52 10.18 -0.59
C ARG A 88 -11.59 9.34 0.12
N ILE A 89 -11.21 8.70 1.23
CA ILE A 89 -12.15 8.03 2.13
C ILE A 89 -13.00 9.09 2.83
N LEU A 90 -14.33 9.03 2.66
CA LEU A 90 -15.27 9.96 3.29
C LEU A 90 -15.73 9.47 4.68
N ALA A 91 -15.85 8.16 4.85
CA ALA A 91 -16.23 7.54 6.11
C ALA A 91 -15.58 6.15 6.22
N LYS A 92 -15.35 5.70 7.46
CA LYS A 92 -14.90 4.34 7.77
C LYS A 92 -15.79 3.79 8.87
N GLU A 93 -16.53 2.74 8.55
CA GLU A 93 -17.46 2.09 9.48
C GLU A 93 -17.25 0.58 9.52
N LYS A 94 -17.74 -0.07 10.58
CA LYS A 94 -17.78 -1.52 10.69
C LYS A 94 -19.24 -1.95 10.59
N ILE A 95 -19.55 -2.78 9.60
CA ILE A 95 -20.87 -3.40 9.47
C ILE A 95 -20.81 -4.85 9.97
N ARG A 96 -21.93 -5.36 10.47
CA ARG A 96 -22.10 -6.77 10.83
C ARG A 96 -23.09 -7.40 9.88
N LEU A 97 -22.71 -8.52 9.27
CA LEU A 97 -23.53 -9.31 8.35
C LEU A 97 -23.54 -10.77 8.82
N ALA A 98 -24.63 -11.48 8.54
CA ALA A 98 -24.67 -12.93 8.74
C ALA A 98 -23.89 -13.63 7.60
N VAL A 99 -23.09 -14.63 7.94
CA VAL A 99 -22.39 -15.47 6.96
C VAL A 99 -23.28 -16.68 6.67
N PRO A 100 -23.68 -16.94 5.41
CA PRO A 100 -24.47 -18.11 5.08
C PRO A 100 -23.65 -19.39 5.31
N LEU A 101 -24.30 -20.44 5.83
CA LEU A 101 -23.71 -21.77 5.86
C LEU A 101 -23.63 -22.28 4.42
N ALA A 102 -22.42 -22.51 3.92
CA ALA A 102 -22.24 -23.23 2.66
C ALA A 102 -22.72 -24.68 2.87
N SER A 103 -23.72 -25.10 2.10
CA SER A 103 -24.22 -26.48 2.04
C SER A 103 -23.30 -27.37 1.22
#